data_AF-A0A351WVJ4-F1
#
_entry.id   AF-A0A351WVJ4-F1
#
_cell.length_a   1.000
_cell.length_b   1.000
_cell.length_c   1.000
_cell.angle_alpha   90.00
_cell.angle_beta   90.00
_cell.angle_gamma   90.00
#
_symmetry.space_group_name_H-M   'P 1'
#
loop_
_entity.id
_entity.type
_entity.pdbx_description
1 polymer ?
#
loop_
_entity_poly.entity_id
_entity_poly.type
_entity_poly.pdbx_seq_one_letter_code
_entity_poly.pdbx_strand_id
1 'polypeptide(L)' 'MISQTNQVEYLPMAEAARLLSTTETRILMLLKQKALQGELLDGGWVVSTASLACYDKEAAAPAPQSHCSSCSSSRCGCD' A
#
# COMPACT_ATOMS: atom_id res chain seq x y z
N MET A 1 -26.33 22.98 14.46
CA MET A 1 -25.14 23.45 13.73
C MET A 1 -24.10 22.35 13.78
N ILE A 2 -23.87 21.66 12.66
CA ILE A 2 -22.55 21.27 12.12
C ILE A 2 -22.82 20.59 10.78
N SER A 3 -22.73 21.37 9.70
CA SER A 3 -22.59 20.82 8.35
C SER A 3 -21.16 20.31 8.23
N GLN A 4 -20.91 19.06 8.61
CA GLN A 4 -19.68 18.38 8.22
C GLN A 4 -19.88 17.90 6.79
N THR A 5 -19.64 18.80 5.83
CA THR A 5 -19.30 18.36 4.48
C THR A 5 -17.96 17.65 4.59
N ASN A 6 -18.02 16.34 4.84
CA ASN A 6 -16.90 15.43 4.72
C ASN A 6 -16.55 15.38 3.23
N GLN A 7 -15.84 16.40 2.75
CA GLN A 7 -15.26 16.42 1.43
C GLN A 7 -14.19 15.35 1.44
N VAL A 8 -14.59 14.13 1.08
CA VAL A 8 -13.63 13.07 0.82
C VAL A 8 -12.88 13.52 -0.42
N GLU A 9 -11.74 14.18 -0.22
CA GLU A 9 -10.88 14.59 -1.32
C GLU A 9 -10.22 13.33 -1.87
N TYR A 10 -10.43 13.09 -3.16
CA TYR A 10 -9.80 12.01 -3.88
C TYR A 10 -8.66 12.56 -4.73
N LEU A 11 -7.54 11.84 -4.73
CA LEU A 11 -6.38 12.17 -5.55
C LEU A 11 -6.11 11.06 -6.56
N PRO A 12 -5.64 11.40 -7.77
CA PRO A 12 -5.22 10.39 -8.74
C PRO A 12 -4.06 9.55 -8.17
N MET A 13 -3.96 8.30 -8.60
CA MET A 13 -2.90 7.38 -8.15
C MET A 13 -1.49 7.95 -8.31
N ALA A 14 -1.22 8.68 -9.39
CA ALA A 14 0.06 9.33 -9.63
C ALA A 14 0.45 10.28 -8.49
N GLU A 15 -0.50 11.07 -7.98
CA GLU A 15 -0.23 12.01 -6.88
C GLU A 15 -0.13 11.27 -5.54
N ALA A 16 -1.00 10.28 -5.29
CA ALA A 16 -0.91 9.41 -4.12
C ALA A 16 0.45 8.68 -4.04
N ALA A 17 0.96 8.23 -5.18
CA ALA A 17 2.26 7.59 -5.30
C ALA A 17 3.40 8.54 -4.92
N ARG A 18 3.33 9.81 -5.35
CA ARG A 18 4.29 10.84 -4.96
C ARG A 18 4.25 11.14 -3.46
N LEU A 19 3.05 11.27 -2.88
CA LEU A 19 2.87 11.53 -1.45
C LEU A 19 3.45 10.42 -0.58
N LEU A 20 3.24 9.15 -0.98
CA LEU A 20 3.78 7.99 -0.27
C LEU A 20 5.20 7.61 -0.70
N SER A 21 5.84 8.41 -1.58
CA SER A 21 7.16 8.12 -2.16
C SER A 21 7.26 6.68 -2.68
N THR A 22 6.24 6.26 -3.42
CA THR A 22 6.08 4.91 -3.96
C THR A 22 5.65 4.95 -5.42
N THR A 23 5.27 3.81 -5.99
CA THR A 23 4.83 3.69 -7.39
C THR A 23 3.31 3.52 -7.48
N GLU A 24 2.72 3.90 -8.61
CA GLU A 24 1.28 3.68 -8.87
C GLU A 24 0.89 2.19 -8.76
N THR A 25 1.78 1.29 -9.17
CA THR A 25 1.62 -0.16 -8.97
C THR A 25 1.51 -0.51 -7.49
N ARG A 26 2.31 0.10 -6.61
CA ARG A 26 2.20 -0.12 -5.17
C ARG A 26 0.89 0.44 -4.61
N ILE A 27 0.44 1.60 -5.08
CA ILE A 27 -0.87 2.16 -4.74
C ILE A 27 -2.00 1.17 -5.10
N LEU A 28 -1.99 0.62 -6.32
CA LEU A 28 -2.93 -0.42 -6.75
C LEU A 28 -2.88 -1.66 -5.84
N MET A 29 -1.68 -2.09 -5.44
CA MET A 29 -1.55 -3.20 -4.50
C MET A 29 -2.18 -2.88 -3.13
N LEU A 30 -1.97 -1.67 -2.61
CA LEU A 30 -2.52 -1.23 -1.33
C LEU A 30 -4.05 -1.10 -1.38
N LEU A 31 -4.61 -0.61 -2.48
CA LEU A 31 -6.05 -0.61 -2.72
C LEU A 31 -6.62 -2.05 -2.74
N LYS A 32 -5.96 -2.96 -3.48
CA LYS A 32 -6.36 -4.39 -3.52
C LYS A 32 -6.25 -5.07 -2.16
N GLN A 33 -5.27 -4.69 -1.34
CA GLN A 33 -5.08 -5.18 0.02
C GLN A 33 -6.01 -4.50 1.04
N LYS A 34 -6.85 -3.56 0.62
CA LYS A 34 -7.70 -2.72 1.49
C LYS A 34 -6.91 -1.91 2.53
N ALA A 35 -5.62 -1.71 2.31
CA ALA A 35 -4.77 -0.85 3.13
C ALA A 35 -4.98 0.64 2.80
N LEU A 36 -5.44 0.94 1.58
CA LEU A 36 -5.93 2.25 1.16
C LEU A 36 -7.38 2.14 0.67
N GLN A 37 -8.15 3.22 0.83
CA GLN A 37 -9.45 3.39 0.20
C GLN A 37 -9.32 4.19 -1.09
N GLY A 38 -10.02 3.73 -2.12
CA GLY A 38 -10.07 4.39 -3.41
C GLY A 38 -11.24 3.89 -4.24
N GLU A 39 -11.55 4.63 -5.29
CA GLU A 39 -12.64 4.35 -6.22
C GLU A 39 -12.19 4.52 -7.66
N LEU A 40 -12.91 3.89 -8.58
CA LEU A 40 -12.68 4.02 -10.02
C LEU A 40 -13.61 5.12 -10.56
N LEU A 41 -13.05 6.29 -10.89
CA LEU A 41 -13.75 7.45 -11.44
C LEU A 41 -13.20 7.77 -12.82
N ASP A 42 -14.10 7.97 -13.81
CA ASP A 42 -13.73 8.29 -15.20
C ASP A 42 -12.69 7.33 -15.82
N GLY A 43 -12.68 6.06 -15.40
CA GLY A 43 -11.73 5.05 -15.88
C GLY A 43 -10.34 5.12 -15.24
N GLY A 44 -10.13 6.03 -14.29
CA GLY A 44 -8.92 6.15 -13.48
C GLY A 44 -9.17 5.80 -12.01
N TRP A 45 -8.22 5.10 -11.38
CA TRP A 45 -8.29 4.91 -9.93
C TRP A 45 -7.90 6.20 -9.22
N VAL A 46 -8.68 6.57 -8.22
CA VAL A 46 -8.38 7.65 -7.30
C VAL A 46 -8.36 7.12 -5.87
N VAL A 47 -7.58 7.76 -5.01
CA VAL A 47 -7.32 7.37 -3.63
C VAL A 47 -7.85 8.43 -2.69
N SER A 48 -8.54 8.02 -1.63
CA SER A 48 -9.01 8.93 -0.60
C SER A 48 -7.83 9.50 0.20
N THR A 49 -7.74 10.82 0.26
CA THR A 49 -6.77 11.56 1.08
C THR A 49 -6.84 11.19 2.55
N ALA A 50 -8.04 10.97 3.09
CA ALA A 50 -8.22 10.54 4.47
C ALA A 50 -7.55 9.18 4.73
N SER A 51 -7.65 8.25 3.78
CA SER A 51 -6.98 6.97 3.87
C SER A 51 -5.46 7.10 3.73
N LEU A 52 -4.97 8.03 2.90
CA LEU A 52 -3.54 8.32 2.77
C LEU A 52 -2.97 8.93 4.05
N ALA A 53 -3.70 9.85 4.69
CA ALA A 53 -3.29 10.48 5.95
C ALA A 53 -3.19 9.48 7.11
N CYS A 54 -4.07 8.47 7.11
CA CYS A 54 -4.06 7.39 8.10
C CYS A 54 -3.14 6.22 7.73
N TYR A 55 -2.52 6.24 6.55
CA TYR A 55 -1.69 5.14 6.08
C TYR A 55 -0.31 5.20 6.73
N ASP A 56 -0.02 4.18 7.55
CA ASP A 56 1.30 3.99 8.12
C ASP A 56 2.10 2.99 7.26
N LYS A 57 3.14 3.52 6.60
CA LYS A 57 4.04 2.75 5.73
C LYS A 57 4.79 1.64 6.47
N GLU A 58 5.08 1.84 7.76
CA GLU A 58 5.85 0.90 8.59
C GLU A 58 4.93 -0.26 9.02
N ALA A 59 3.66 0.04 9.30
CA ALA A 59 2.66 -0.97 9.68
C ALA A 59 2.13 -1.78 8.49
N ALA A 60 2.09 -1.18 7.29
CA ALA A 60 1.60 -1.82 6.07
C ALA A 60 2.69 -2.57 5.28
N ALA A 61 3.94 -2.51 5.72
CA ALA A 61 4.95 -3.44 5.23
C ALA A 61 4.48 -4.86 5.64
N PRO A 62 4.30 -5.80 4.70
CA PRO A 62 4.09 -7.18 5.10
C PRO A 62 5.30 -7.55 5.94
N ALA A 63 5.05 -7.88 7.22
CA ALA A 63 6.09 -8.38 8.11
C ALA A 63 6.90 -9.39 7.29
N PRO A 64 8.23 -9.24 7.20
CA PRO A 64 9.03 -10.21 6.47
C PRO A 64 8.63 -11.55 7.04
N GLN A 65 7.99 -12.39 6.21
CA GLN A 65 7.74 -13.76 6.61
C GLN A 65 9.12 -14.31 6.86
N SER A 66 9.45 -14.41 8.14
CA SER A 66 10.68 -14.99 8.66
C SER A 66 10.65 -16.46 8.28
N HIS A 67 10.92 -16.76 7.03
CA HIS A 67 11.51 -18.03 6.65
C HIS A 67 12.97 -17.99 7.10
N CYS A 68 13.14 -18.01 8.43
CA CYS A 68 14.29 -18.62 9.04
C CYS A 68 14.28 -20.10 8.62
N SER A 69 14.91 -20.39 7.50
CA SER A 69 15.47 -21.71 7.23
C SER A 69 17.00 -21.56 7.23
N SER A 70 17.55 -21.10 8.35
CA SER A 70 18.98 -21.22 8.63
C SER A 70 19.19 -22.39 9.59
N CYS A 71 20.21 -23.19 9.25
CA CYS A 71 20.75 -24.41 9.88
C CYS A 71 19.88 -25.69 9.77
N SER A 72 20.34 -26.79 9.17
CA SER A 72 21.60 -27.47 9.50
C SER A 72 22.10 -28.42 8.38
N SER A 73 23.43 -28.39 8.16
CA SER A 73 24.29 -29.53 7.82
C SER A 73 24.36 -30.10 6.40
N SER A 74 25.47 -29.75 5.73
CA SER A 74 26.41 -30.67 5.08
C SER A 74 25.91 -31.57 3.93
N ARG A 75 26.29 -31.21 2.70
CA ARG A 75 27.24 -31.96 1.86
C ARG A 75 27.40 -31.26 0.50
N CYS A 76 28.61 -30.73 0.26
CA CYS A 76 29.09 -30.50 -1.10
C CYS A 76 29.17 -31.87 -1.80
N GLY A 77 28.41 -32.03 -2.88
CA GLY A 77 28.58 -33.14 -3.80
C GLY A 77 29.65 -32.77 -4.82
N CYS A 78 30.82 -33.38 -4.69
CA CYS A 78 31.69 -33.65 -5.83
C CYS A 78 31.50 -35.13 -6.15
N ASP A 79 30.96 -35.43 -7.33
CA ASP A 79 31.28 -36.64 -8.10
C ASP A 79 31.44 -36.21 -9.57
#